data_AF-A0A1J8QCJ4-F1
#
_entry.id   AF-A0A1J8QCJ4-F1
#
_cell.length_a   1.000
_cell.length_b   1.000
_cell.length_c   1.000
_cell.angle_alpha   90.00
_cell.angle_beta   90.00
_cell.angle_gamma   90.00
#
_symmetry.space_group_name_H-M   'P 1'
#
loop_
_entity.id
_entity.type
_entity.pdbx_description
1 polymer ?
#
loop_
_entity_poly.entity_id
_entity_poly.type
_entity_poly.pdbx_seq_one_letter_code
_entity_poly.pdbx_strand_id
1 'polypeptide(L)'
;MHQALFISEILVEIFSHVKDIFESWNPGTELWRESLAVLARMCKAFHDPAMDLLWADMDNLEPLLGCVTRLHPLIYDPEVILHRE
;
A
#
# COMPACT_ATOMS: atom_id res chain seq x y z
N MET A 1 -20.40 6.37 -12.47
CA MET A 1 -18.99 6.05 -12.76
C MET A 1 -18.88 5.64 -14.22
N HIS A 2 -17.83 6.08 -14.92
CA HIS A 2 -17.59 5.70 -16.32
C HIS A 2 -17.41 4.18 -16.44
N GLN A 3 -17.88 3.56 -17.53
CA GLN A 3 -17.87 2.10 -17.68
C GLN A 3 -16.45 1.50 -17.63
N ALA A 4 -15.45 2.25 -18.08
CA ALA A 4 -14.04 1.87 -18.00
C ALA A 4 -13.55 1.68 -16.54
N LEU A 5 -14.12 2.38 -15.56
CA LEU A 5 -13.74 2.27 -14.14
C LEU A 5 -14.32 1.04 -13.44
N PHE A 6 -14.98 0.14 -14.19
CA PHE A 6 -15.41 -1.17 -13.71
C PHE A 6 -14.51 -2.30 -14.21
N ILE A 7 -13.50 -1.98 -15.03
CA ILE A 7 -12.53 -2.94 -15.55
C ILE A 7 -11.29 -2.86 -14.64
N SER A 8 -11.02 -3.94 -13.91
CA SER A 8 -9.93 -3.97 -12.92
C SER A 8 -8.58 -3.68 -13.56
N GLU A 9 -8.33 -4.18 -14.78
CA GLU A 9 -7.10 -3.94 -15.52
C GLU A 9 -6.88 -2.46 -15.83
N ILE A 10 -7.96 -1.73 -16.14
CA ILE A 10 -7.87 -0.28 -16.36
C ILE A 10 -7.59 0.44 -15.04
N LEU A 11 -8.17 0.00 -13.93
CA LEU A 11 -7.89 0.58 -12.62
C LEU A 11 -6.45 0.33 -12.20
N VAL A 12 -5.92 -0.89 -12.39
CA VAL A 12 -4.51 -1.21 -12.12
C VAL A 12 -3.58 -0.34 -12.96
N GLU A 13 -3.84 -0.17 -14.26
CA GLU A 13 -3.04 0.69 -15.13
C GLU A 13 -3.10 2.17 -14.73
N ILE A 14 -4.26 2.68 -14.31
CA ILE A 14 -4.37 4.05 -13.81
C ILE A 14 -3.56 4.20 -12.51
N PHE A 15 -3.68 3.24 -11.60
CA PHE A 15 -3.04 3.29 -10.29
C PHE A 15 -1.52 3.07 -10.36
N SER A 16 -1.02 2.30 -11.32
CA SER A 16 0.43 2.18 -11.58
C SER A 16 1.01 3.53 -12.04
N HIS A 17 0.32 4.25 -12.92
CA HIS A 17 0.72 5.61 -13.28
C HIS A 17 0.69 6.59 -12.12
N VAL A 18 -0.27 6.44 -11.18
CA VAL A 18 -0.27 7.24 -9.95
C VAL A 18 1.03 7.00 -9.17
N LYS A 19 1.43 5.74 -9.01
CA LYS A 19 2.70 5.38 -8.36
C LYS A 19 3.90 6.03 -9.07
N ASP A 20 4.03 5.84 -10.38
CA ASP A 20 5.14 6.35 -11.17
C ASP A 20 5.28 7.88 -11.09
N ILE A 21 4.15 8.60 -11.15
CA ILE A 21 4.13 10.08 -11.07
C ILE A 21 4.64 10.55 -9.70
N PHE A 22 4.16 9.93 -8.62
CA PHE A 22 4.54 10.31 -7.27
C PHE A 22 6.01 9.97 -6.97
N GLU A 23 6.50 8.81 -7.40
CA GLU A 23 7.91 8.44 -7.26
C GLU A 23 8.82 9.38 -8.07
N SER A 24 8.42 9.74 -9.29
CA SER A 24 9.17 10.65 -10.15
C SER A 24 9.28 12.06 -9.58
N TRP A 25 8.17 12.60 -9.04
CA TRP A 25 8.14 13.98 -8.53
C TRP A 25 8.66 14.08 -7.08
N ASN A 26 8.52 13.02 -6.28
CA ASN A 26 8.84 13.02 -4.86
C ASN A 26 9.58 11.72 -4.47
N PRO A 27 10.80 11.50 -4.99
CA PRO A 27 11.57 10.29 -4.71
C PRO A 27 11.84 10.16 -3.20
N GLY A 28 11.64 8.96 -2.67
CA GLY A 28 11.82 8.65 -1.25
C GLY A 28 10.67 9.10 -0.34
N THR A 29 9.54 9.53 -0.90
CA THR A 29 8.32 9.80 -0.13
C THR A 29 7.30 8.68 -0.28
N GLU A 30 6.54 8.41 0.78
CA GLU A 30 5.49 7.38 0.82
C GLU A 30 4.14 7.88 0.22
N LEU A 31 4.12 9.03 -0.45
CA LEU A 31 2.89 9.69 -0.94
C LEU A 31 2.07 8.82 -1.88
N TRP A 32 2.74 7.99 -2.69
CA TRP A 32 2.05 7.05 -3.57
C TRP A 32 1.33 5.95 -2.78
N ARG A 33 1.93 5.43 -1.71
CA ARG A 33 1.31 4.43 -0.82
C ARG A 33 0.14 5.01 -0.06
N GLU A 34 0.26 6.23 0.45
CA GLU A 34 -0.83 6.94 1.10
C GLU A 34 -2.03 7.10 0.13
N SER A 35 -1.74 7.50 -1.11
CA SER A 35 -2.74 7.65 -2.16
C SER A 35 -3.42 6.32 -2.51
N LEU A 36 -2.66 5.24 -2.71
CA LEU A 36 -3.22 3.90 -2.93
C LEU A 36 -4.06 3.41 -1.75
N ALA A 37 -3.61 3.66 -0.52
CA ALA A 37 -4.36 3.30 0.68
C ALA A 37 -5.68 4.08 0.79
N VAL A 38 -5.71 5.35 0.36
CA VAL A 38 -6.96 6.12 0.24
C VAL A 38 -7.86 5.52 -0.84
N LEU A 39 -7.34 5.23 -2.03
CA LEU A 39 -8.08 4.62 -3.13
C LEU A 39 -8.71 3.28 -2.73
N ALA A 40 -7.95 2.43 -2.02
CA ALA A 40 -8.41 1.15 -1.50
C ALA A 40 -9.59 1.26 -0.52
N ARG A 41 -9.72 2.41 0.17
CA ARG A 41 -10.80 2.67 1.13
C ARG A 41 -11.97 3.46 0.55
N MET A 42 -11.83 4.05 -0.64
CA MET A 42 -12.86 4.91 -1.23
C MET A 42 -14.11 4.13 -1.66
N CYS A 43 -13.94 3.03 -2.40
CA CYS A 43 -15.08 2.22 -2.85
C CYS A 43 -14.68 0.77 -3.16
N LYS A 44 -15.67 -0.12 -3.22
CA LYS A 44 -15.46 -1.56 -3.46
C LYS A 44 -14.73 -1.86 -4.78
N ALA A 45 -15.03 -1.10 -5.84
CA ALA A 45 -14.40 -1.32 -7.14
C ALA A 45 -12.89 -0.99 -7.12
N PHE A 46 -12.48 -0.07 -6.25
CA PHE A 46 -11.08 0.37 -6.16
C PHE A 46 -10.29 -0.43 -5.14
N HIS A 47 -10.99 -1.18 -4.28
CA HIS A 47 -10.37 -1.90 -3.17
C HIS A 47 -9.32 -2.89 -3.66
N ASP A 48 -9.73 -3.88 -4.47
CA ASP A 48 -8.83 -4.95 -4.91
C ASP A 48 -7.66 -4.40 -5.76
N PRO A 49 -7.89 -3.57 -6.80
CA PRO A 49 -6.79 -3.06 -7.63
C PRO A 49 -5.78 -2.20 -6.87
N ALA A 50 -6.24 -1.39 -5.92
CA ALA A 50 -5.36 -0.54 -5.12
C ALA A 50 -4.59 -1.34 -4.06
N MET A 51 -5.23 -2.35 -3.45
CA MET A 51 -4.57 -3.25 -2.53
C MET A 51 -3.50 -4.08 -3.22
N ASP A 52 -3.80 -4.65 -4.40
CA ASP A 52 -2.84 -5.45 -5.16
C ASP A 52 -1.55 -4.67 -5.42
N LEU A 53 -1.65 -3.39 -5.82
CA LEU A 53 -0.49 -2.53 -6.02
C LEU A 53 0.22 -2.13 -4.72
N LEU A 54 -0.55 -1.85 -3.66
CA LEU A 54 0.01 -1.49 -2.35
C LEU A 54 0.83 -2.63 -1.74
N TRP A 55 0.39 -3.88 -1.91
CA TRP A 55 1.07 -5.06 -1.41
C TRP A 55 2.11 -5.64 -2.37
N ALA A 56 2.05 -5.30 -3.67
CA ALA A 56 3.04 -5.73 -4.66
C ALA A 56 4.44 -5.15 -4.38
N ASP A 57 4.51 -3.98 -3.75
CA ASP A 57 5.76 -3.28 -3.46
C ASP A 57 5.91 -3.03 -1.96
N MET A 58 6.30 -4.11 -1.27
CA MET A 58 6.48 -4.14 0.17
C MET A 58 7.94 -4.47 0.48
N ASP A 59 8.67 -3.49 1.01
CA ASP A 59 10.10 -3.67 1.36
C ASP A 59 10.33 -4.72 2.45
N ASN A 60 9.33 -4.93 3.30
CA ASN A 60 9.40 -5.85 4.43
C ASN A 60 8.04 -6.47 4.76
N LEU A 61 8.07 -7.62 5.43
CA LEU A 61 6.87 -8.33 5.90
C LEU A 61 6.35 -7.81 7.24
N GLU A 62 7.04 -6.86 7.89
CA GLU A 62 6.67 -6.34 9.21
C GLU A 62 5.21 -5.84 9.27
N PRO A 63 4.69 -5.08 8.28
CA PRO A 63 3.29 -4.64 8.28
C PRO A 63 2.29 -5.81 8.30
N LEU A 64 2.55 -6.88 7.56
CA LEU A 64 1.68 -8.07 7.54
C LEU A 64 1.63 -8.76 8.89
N LEU A 65 2.78 -8.85 9.54
CA LEU A 65 2.88 -9.51 10.82
C LEU A 65 2.23 -8.67 11.94
N GLY A 66 2.22 -7.33 11.80
CA GLY A 66 1.41 -6.43 12.64
C GLY A 66 -0.10 -6.67 12.53
N CYS A 67 -0.59 -7.10 11.35
CA CYS A 67 -1.99 -7.50 11.19
C CYS A 67 -2.34 -8.79 11.95
N VAL A 68 -1.35 -9.61 12.31
CA VAL A 68 -1.53 -10.80 13.13
C VAL A 68 -1.35 -10.42 14.60
N THR A 69 -2.45 -10.21 15.32
CA THR A 69 -2.46 -9.77 16.74
C THR A 69 -1.58 -10.60 17.67
N ARG A 70 -1.38 -11.90 17.38
CA ARG A 70 -0.49 -12.78 18.16
C ARG A 70 1.00 -12.53 17.91
N LEU A 71 1.35 -11.99 16.74
CA LEU A 71 2.74 -11.71 16.33
C LEU A 71 3.13 -10.25 16.58
N HIS A 72 2.14 -9.36 16.74
CA HIS A 72 2.37 -7.94 17.01
C HIS A 72 3.40 -7.67 18.14
N PRO A 73 3.36 -8.37 19.29
CA PRO A 73 4.33 -8.13 20.37
C PRO A 73 5.77 -8.54 20.02
N LEU A 74 5.98 -9.48 19.09
CA LEU A 74 7.32 -9.97 18.73
C LEU A 74 8.07 -9.04 17.76
N ILE A 75 7.36 -8.09 17.16
CA ILE A 75 7.85 -7.28 16.04
C ILE A 75 7.89 -5.80 16.43
N TYR A 76 6.90 -5.39 17.21
CA TYR A 76 6.81 -4.05 17.76
C TYR A 76 7.16 -4.03 19.25
N ASP A 77 7.95 -4.99 19.73
CA ASP A 77 8.46 -4.96 21.12
C ASP A 77 9.36 -3.73 21.29
N PRO A 78 9.00 -2.76 22.16
CA PRO A 78 9.82 -1.57 22.38
C PRO A 78 11.24 -1.90 22.87
N GLU A 79 11.46 -3.05 23.53
CA GLU A 79 12.79 -3.49 23.98
C GLU A 79 13.68 -3.98 22.82
N VAL A 80 13.10 -4.54 21.75
CA VAL A 80 13.83 -5.05 20.58
C VAL A 80 14.21 -3.91 19.62
N ILE A 81 13.39 -2.85 19.55
CA ILE A 81 13.61 -1.69 18.67
C ILE A 81 14.84 -0.87 19.12
N LEU A 82 15.13 -0.81 20.42
CA LEU A 82 16.28 -0.09 21.00
C LEU A 82 17.66 -0.71 20.66
N HIS A 83 17.71 -1.92 20.11
CA HIS A 83 18.95 -2.62 19.77
C HIS A 83 19.24 -2.72 18.26
N ARG A 84 18.44 -2.03 17.42
CA ARG A 84 18.54 -2.12 15.96
C ARG A 84 19.21 -0.89 15.30
N GLU A 85 19.82 -0.01 16.08
CA GLU A 85 20.62 1.15 15.62
C GLU A 85 22.09 0.81 15.35
#